data_AF-A0A659UN24-F1
#
_entry.id   AF-A0A659UN24-F1
#
_cell.length_a   1.000
_cell.length_b   1.000
_cell.length_c   1.000
_cell.angle_alpha   90.00
_cell.angle_beta   90.00
_cell.angle_gamma   90.00
#
_symmetry.space_group_name_H-M   'P 1'
#
loop_
_entity.id
_entity.type
_entity.pdbx_description
1 polymer ?
#
loop_
_entity_poly.entity_id
_entity_poly.type
_entity_poly.pdbx_seq_one_letter_code
_entity_poly.pdbx_strand_id
1 'polypeptide(L)'
;ALFSGINVGGNRIVKMAELRSFFEDLGFSAVSTYVQSGNAVFRSDKGDAAALTKRIEAAFEAKWGFHSRIMVRDFGWFERLVRENPYPEAAADHTKLHAYALEREPTADEVARLAEKCIGPERFEVKGDVLYLSAPDGLGKSVFA
;
A
#
# COMPACT_ATOMS: atom_id res chain seq x y z
N ALA A 1 1.58 -7.57 3.02
CA ALA A 1 1.95 -6.45 3.90
C ALA A 1 2.64 -5.39 3.08
N LEU A 2 2.10 -4.17 3.09
CA LEU A 2 2.58 -3.00 2.37
C LEU A 2 3.15 -2.02 3.41
N PHE A 3 4.47 -1.81 3.41
CA PHE A 3 5.14 -0.91 4.33
C PHE A 3 5.22 0.49 3.72
N SER A 4 5.10 1.52 4.56
CA SER A 4 5.29 2.91 4.14
C SER A 4 6.55 3.50 4.78
N GLY A 5 7.29 4.28 3.98
CA GLY A 5 8.39 5.11 4.48
C GLY A 5 9.64 4.35 4.91
N ILE A 6 9.93 3.18 4.32
CA ILE A 6 11.21 2.48 4.46
C ILE A 6 12.04 2.64 3.17
N ASN A 7 13.37 2.67 3.29
CA ASN A 7 14.29 2.82 2.15
C ASN A 7 14.08 4.09 1.30
N VAL A 8 13.42 5.12 1.83
CA VAL A 8 13.18 6.40 1.12
C VAL A 8 14.26 7.40 1.50
N GLY A 9 14.84 8.07 0.49
CA GLY A 9 15.82 9.14 0.70
C GLY A 9 17.08 8.72 1.45
N GLY A 10 17.49 7.45 1.35
CA GLY A 10 18.66 6.91 2.05
C GLY A 10 18.48 6.69 3.56
N ASN A 11 17.27 6.84 4.09
CA ASN A 11 16.95 6.66 5.50
C ASN A 11 16.09 5.41 5.73
N ARG A 12 15.98 4.99 7.01
CA ARG A 12 15.15 3.85 7.44
C ARG A 12 15.44 2.60 6.61
N ILE A 13 16.72 2.23 6.56
CA ILE A 13 17.24 1.17 5.72
C ILE A 13 16.81 -0.20 6.26
N VAL A 14 16.10 -0.95 5.43
CA VAL A 14 15.65 -2.31 5.69
C VAL A 14 16.10 -3.18 4.53
N LYS A 15 17.04 -4.11 4.78
CA LYS A 15 17.44 -5.08 3.77
C LYS A 15 16.31 -6.09 3.57
N MET A 16 15.94 -6.35 2.31
CA MET A 16 14.84 -7.26 2.01
C MET A 16 15.09 -8.70 2.48
N ALA A 17 16.35 -9.14 2.56
CA ALA A 17 16.69 -10.43 3.17
C ALA A 17 16.35 -10.46 4.66
N GLU A 18 16.70 -9.41 5.40
CA GLU A 18 16.37 -9.27 6.83
C GLU A 18 14.85 -9.13 7.04
N LEU A 19 14.15 -8.46 6.12
CA LEU A 19 12.69 -8.39 6.14
C LEU A 19 12.08 -9.78 5.95
N ARG A 20 12.58 -10.60 5.01
CA ARG A 20 12.09 -11.98 4.85
C ARG A 20 12.29 -12.81 6.12
N SER A 21 13.50 -12.83 6.66
CA SER A 21 13.79 -13.56 7.90
C SER A 21 12.93 -13.08 9.06
N PHE A 22 12.64 -11.78 9.16
CA PHE A 22 11.72 -11.26 10.16
C PHE A 22 10.31 -11.85 10.07
N PHE A 23 9.75 -12.00 8.87
CA PHE A 23 8.44 -12.65 8.72
C PHE A 23 8.51 -14.15 9.06
N GLU A 24 9.60 -14.84 8.72
CA GLU A 24 9.84 -16.24 9.06
C GLU A 24 9.98 -16.44 10.57
N ASP A 25 10.69 -15.56 11.28
CA ASP A 25 10.84 -15.57 12.74
C ASP A 25 9.51 -15.33 13.46
N LEU A 26 8.57 -14.60 12.83
CA LEU A 26 7.20 -14.48 13.31
C LEU A 26 6.34 -15.72 13.01
N GLY A 27 6.89 -16.76 12.41
CA GLY A 27 6.20 -18.01 12.09
C GLY A 27 5.30 -17.92 10.87
N PHE A 28 5.49 -16.93 10.00
CA PHE A 28 4.83 -16.91 8.70
C PHE A 28 5.58 -17.77 7.69
N SER A 29 4.86 -18.32 6.70
CA SER A 29 5.43 -19.21 5.70
C SER A 29 5.31 -18.62 4.28
N ALA A 30 5.99 -19.23 3.31
CA ALA A 30 5.98 -18.80 1.90
C ALA A 30 6.27 -17.30 1.73
N VAL A 31 7.25 -16.80 2.50
CA VAL A 31 7.59 -15.38 2.55
C VAL A 31 8.33 -14.97 1.28
N SER A 32 7.85 -13.93 0.61
CA SER A 32 8.51 -13.28 -0.52
C SER A 32 8.45 -11.77 -0.37
N THR A 33 9.45 -11.08 -0.92
CA THR A 33 9.53 -9.61 -0.94
C THR A 33 9.60 -9.11 -2.35
N TYR A 34 8.94 -8.00 -2.65
CA TYR A 34 8.97 -7.37 -3.96
C TYR A 34 9.80 -6.08 -3.94
N VAL A 35 10.91 -6.08 -4.68
CA VAL A 35 11.85 -4.94 -4.83
C VAL A 35 12.30 -4.41 -3.45
N GLN A 36 12.82 -3.19 -3.34
CA GLN A 36 13.21 -2.54 -2.08
C GLN A 36 12.12 -1.63 -1.49
N SER A 37 10.89 -1.71 -2.01
CA SER A 37 9.80 -0.80 -1.65
C SER A 37 9.05 -1.18 -0.37
N GLY A 38 9.47 -2.25 0.31
CA GLY A 38 8.81 -2.70 1.54
C GLY A 38 7.49 -3.44 1.28
N ASN A 39 7.44 -4.27 0.25
CA ASN A 39 6.29 -5.13 -0.01
C ASN A 39 6.64 -6.57 0.33
N ALA A 40 5.87 -7.19 1.22
CA ALA A 40 6.03 -8.58 1.62
C ALA A 40 4.73 -9.37 1.41
N VAL A 41 4.84 -10.54 0.79
CA VAL A 41 3.79 -11.55 0.65
C VAL A 41 4.15 -12.73 1.53
N PHE A 42 3.19 -13.26 2.27
CA PHE A 42 3.39 -14.37 3.19
C PHE A 42 2.07 -15.13 3.38
N ARG A 43 2.16 -16.36 3.87
CA ARG A 43 1.02 -17.16 4.34
C ARG A 43 0.96 -17.13 5.86
N SER A 44 -0.27 -17.05 6.38
CA SER A 44 -0.56 -17.16 7.80
C SER A 44 -1.77 -18.06 8.00
N ASP A 45 -1.65 -19.01 8.92
CA ASP A 45 -2.74 -19.95 9.23
C ASP A 45 -3.73 -19.40 10.26
N LYS A 46 -3.44 -18.23 10.85
CA LYS A 46 -4.20 -17.65 11.97
C LYS A 46 -4.19 -16.12 11.92
N GLY A 47 -5.29 -15.52 12.33
CA GLY A 47 -5.43 -14.07 12.49
C GLY A 47 -6.00 -13.40 11.25
N ASP A 48 -6.81 -12.37 11.48
CA ASP A 48 -7.27 -11.48 10.42
C ASP A 48 -6.22 -10.41 10.09
N ALA A 49 -6.46 -9.66 9.02
CA ALA A 49 -5.55 -8.62 8.56
C ALA A 49 -5.22 -7.57 9.65
N ALA A 50 -6.19 -7.20 10.49
CA ALA A 50 -5.99 -6.18 11.52
C ALA A 50 -5.12 -6.70 12.67
N ALA A 51 -5.35 -7.92 13.14
CA ALA A 51 -4.53 -8.57 14.16
C ALA A 51 -3.10 -8.80 13.64
N LEU A 52 -2.96 -9.23 12.39
CA LEU A 52 -1.66 -9.41 11.74
C LEU A 52 -0.92 -8.08 11.59
N THR A 53 -1.58 -7.01 11.14
CA THR A 53 -0.97 -5.67 11.06
C THR A 53 -0.39 -5.26 12.42
N LYS A 54 -1.19 -5.29 13.49
CA LYS A 54 -0.73 -4.90 14.84
C LYS A 54 0.47 -5.71 15.32
N ARG A 55 0.44 -7.03 15.10
CA ARG A 55 1.53 -7.94 15.46
C ARG A 55 2.82 -7.61 14.70
N ILE A 56 2.71 -7.38 13.40
CA ILE A 56 3.85 -7.09 12.53
C ILE A 56 4.43 -5.71 12.88
N GLU A 57 3.60 -4.68 13.06
CA GLU A 57 4.04 -3.33 13.42
C GLU A 57 4.82 -3.32 14.74
N ALA A 58 4.28 -3.94 15.79
CA ALA A 58 4.94 -4.00 17.10
C ALA A 58 6.28 -4.74 17.02
N ALA A 59 6.33 -5.87 16.32
CA ALA A 59 7.57 -6.63 16.17
C ALA A 59 8.60 -5.92 15.27
N PHE A 60 8.12 -5.21 14.24
CA PHE A 60 8.98 -4.42 13.35
C PHE A 60 9.64 -3.27 14.10
N GLU A 61 8.86 -2.50 14.87
CA GLU A 61 9.38 -1.40 15.67
C GLU A 61 10.39 -1.89 16.71
N ALA A 62 10.13 -3.03 17.36
CA ALA A 62 11.08 -3.64 18.30
C ALA A 62 12.40 -4.05 17.63
N LYS A 63 12.37 -4.51 16.37
CA LYS A 63 13.57 -4.97 15.65
C LYS A 63 14.37 -3.83 15.01
N TRP A 64 13.71 -2.83 14.44
CA TRP A 64 14.36 -1.75 13.68
C TRP A 64 14.48 -0.42 14.43
N GLY A 65 13.79 -0.27 15.56
CA GLY A 65 13.85 0.95 16.38
C GLY A 65 13.11 2.15 15.77
N PHE A 66 12.23 1.93 14.80
CA PHE A 66 11.37 2.97 14.24
C PHE A 66 10.03 2.41 13.79
N HIS A 67 9.01 3.27 13.82
CA HIS A 67 7.67 2.96 13.34
C HIS A 67 7.59 3.04 11.80
N SER A 68 7.00 2.02 11.19
CA SER A 68 6.53 2.03 9.80
C SER A 68 5.05 1.70 9.80
N ARG A 69 4.26 2.45 9.01
CA ARG A 69 2.85 2.14 8.79
C ARG A 69 2.74 0.91 7.89
N ILE A 70 1.99 -0.11 8.32
CA ILE A 70 1.88 -1.38 7.60
C ILE A 70 0.42 -1.72 7.30
N MET A 71 0.10 -1.91 6.02
CA MET A 71 -1.20 -2.43 5.60
C MET A 71 -1.09 -3.91 5.22
N VAL A 72 -1.72 -4.79 6.02
CA VAL A 72 -1.96 -6.17 5.62
C VAL A 72 -3.26 -6.22 4.81
N ARG A 73 -3.19 -6.89 3.66
CA ARG A 73 -4.31 -7.19 2.77
C ARG A 73 -4.20 -8.63 2.32
N ASP A 74 -5.34 -9.29 2.23
CA ASP A 74 -5.44 -10.66 1.75
C ASP A 74 -5.49 -10.70 0.22
N PHE A 75 -5.51 -11.91 -0.33
CA PHE A 75 -5.56 -12.12 -1.77
C PHE A 75 -6.86 -11.58 -2.41
N GLY A 76 -8.01 -11.78 -1.76
CA GLY A 76 -9.29 -11.32 -2.26
C GLY A 76 -9.37 -9.79 -2.39
N TRP A 77 -8.70 -9.07 -1.51
CA TRP A 77 -8.56 -7.62 -1.62
C TRP A 77 -7.81 -7.21 -2.89
N PHE A 78 -6.69 -7.88 -3.23
CA PHE A 78 -5.94 -7.59 -4.47
C PHE A 78 -6.71 -7.99 -5.73
N GLU A 79 -7.46 -9.09 -5.71
CA GLU A 79 -8.35 -9.45 -6.83
C GLU A 79 -9.41 -8.37 -7.05
N ARG A 80 -10.03 -7.90 -5.97
CA ARG A 80 -11.01 -6.80 -6.02
C ARG A 80 -10.36 -5.52 -6.55
N LEU A 81 -9.16 -5.19 -6.06
CA LEU A 81 -8.41 -4.01 -6.49
C LEU A 81 -8.25 -3.97 -8.02
N VAL A 82 -7.84 -5.07 -8.62
CA VAL A 82 -7.65 -5.16 -10.08
C VAL A 82 -8.98 -5.12 -10.81
N ARG A 83 -9.96 -5.89 -10.34
CA ARG A 83 -11.29 -6.01 -10.99
C ARG A 83 -12.06 -4.69 -11.00
N GLU A 84 -11.94 -3.89 -9.95
CA GLU A 84 -12.72 -2.66 -9.77
C GLU A 84 -12.04 -1.42 -10.35
N ASN A 85 -10.87 -1.54 -10.99
CA ASN A 85 -10.18 -0.42 -11.63
C ASN A 85 -11.10 0.34 -12.62
N PRO A 86 -11.41 1.62 -12.39
CA PRO A 86 -12.26 2.42 -13.26
C PRO A 86 -11.52 2.98 -14.49
N TYR A 87 -10.19 2.87 -14.55
CA TYR A 87 -9.35 3.43 -15.62
C TYR A 87 -8.58 2.35 -16.39
N PRO A 88 -9.26 1.40 -17.08
CA PRO A 88 -8.58 0.35 -17.84
C PRO A 88 -7.70 0.91 -18.96
N GLU A 89 -8.03 2.09 -19.52
CA GLU A 89 -7.26 2.77 -20.55
C GLU A 89 -5.89 3.27 -20.07
N ALA A 90 -5.77 3.57 -18.77
CA ALA A 90 -4.52 4.02 -18.15
C ALA A 90 -3.67 2.86 -17.61
N ALA A 91 -4.24 1.65 -17.52
CA ALA A 91 -3.61 0.51 -16.85
C ALA A 91 -2.33 -0.01 -17.54
N ALA A 92 -2.15 0.26 -18.83
CA ALA A 92 -0.96 -0.13 -19.58
C ALA A 92 0.29 0.68 -19.19
N ASP A 93 0.12 1.87 -18.62
CA ASP A 93 1.21 2.76 -18.22
C ASP A 93 1.23 2.92 -16.70
N HIS A 94 2.15 2.19 -16.05
CA HIS A 94 2.30 2.17 -14.60
C HIS A 94 2.70 3.55 -14.00
N THR A 95 3.06 4.53 -14.81
CA THR A 95 3.34 5.89 -14.34
C THR A 95 2.07 6.74 -14.21
N LYS A 96 0.99 6.34 -14.87
CA LYS A 96 -0.26 7.10 -15.00
C LYS A 96 -1.42 6.56 -14.19
N LEU A 97 -1.43 5.27 -13.85
CA LEU A 97 -2.45 4.68 -12.99
C LEU A 97 -1.84 4.27 -11.65
N HIS A 98 -2.44 4.77 -10.57
CA HIS A 98 -2.05 4.44 -9.19
C HIS A 98 -3.26 3.98 -8.39
N ALA A 99 -3.02 3.07 -7.47
CA ALA A 99 -4.00 2.64 -6.49
C ALA A 99 -3.43 2.81 -5.09
N TYR A 100 -4.17 3.53 -4.25
CA TYR A 100 -3.83 3.77 -2.87
C TYR A 100 -4.72 2.90 -1.98
N ALA A 101 -4.09 2.01 -1.20
CA ALA A 101 -4.78 1.31 -0.13
C ALA A 101 -5.09 2.30 1.00
N LEU A 102 -6.34 2.32 1.45
CA LEU A 102 -6.81 3.16 2.56
C LEU A 102 -7.05 2.30 3.80
N GLU A 103 -6.86 2.85 5.00
CA GLU A 103 -7.12 2.10 6.25
C GLU A 103 -8.60 1.73 6.42
N ARG A 104 -9.48 2.59 5.91
CA ARG A 104 -10.92 2.43 5.89
C ARG A 104 -11.49 3.10 4.65
N GLU A 105 -12.75 2.83 4.37
CA GLU A 105 -13.53 3.63 3.44
C GLU A 105 -13.60 5.08 3.95
N PRO A 106 -13.25 6.08 3.11
CA PRO A 106 -13.36 7.49 3.47
C PRO A 106 -14.83 7.91 3.50
N THR A 107 -15.14 8.94 4.29
CA THR A 107 -16.50 9.51 4.32
C THR A 107 -16.74 10.35 3.06
N ALA A 108 -18.01 10.58 2.73
CA ALA A 108 -18.38 11.45 1.62
C ALA A 108 -17.75 12.86 1.74
N ASP A 109 -17.70 13.41 2.96
CA ASP A 109 -17.08 14.72 3.22
C ASP A 109 -15.57 14.71 2.99
N GLU A 110 -14.88 13.63 3.36
CA GLU A 110 -13.44 13.48 3.10
C GLU A 110 -13.15 13.40 1.60
N VAL A 111 -13.99 12.66 0.85
CA VAL A 111 -13.91 12.56 -0.61
C VAL A 111 -14.19 13.92 -1.26
N ALA A 112 -15.22 14.65 -0.80
CA ALA A 112 -15.58 15.97 -1.33
C ALA A 112 -14.43 16.98 -1.16
N ARG A 113 -13.83 17.03 0.04
CA ARG A 113 -12.66 17.90 0.31
C ARG A 113 -11.46 17.57 -0.56
N LEU A 114 -11.25 16.29 -0.88
CA LEU A 114 -10.19 15.89 -1.80
C LEU A 114 -10.53 16.30 -3.24
N ALA A 115 -11.80 16.19 -3.64
CA ALA A 115 -12.27 16.59 -4.97
C ALA A 115 -12.05 18.08 -5.24
N GLU A 116 -12.24 18.94 -4.23
CA GLU A 116 -11.95 20.38 -4.32
C GLU A 116 -10.49 20.68 -4.70
N LYS A 117 -9.56 19.76 -4.39
CA LYS A 117 -8.13 19.89 -4.73
C LYS A 117 -7.77 19.27 -6.08
N CYS A 118 -8.64 18.45 -6.66
CA CYS A 118 -8.41 17.78 -7.93
C CYS A 118 -8.78 18.70 -9.10
N ILE A 119 -8.05 19.81 -9.23
CA ILE A 119 -8.28 20.85 -10.24
C ILE A 119 -7.48 20.65 -11.54
N GLY A 120 -6.53 19.72 -11.52
CA GLY A 120 -5.64 19.41 -12.64
C GLY A 120 -6.22 18.40 -13.62
N PRO A 121 -5.40 17.87 -14.53
CA PRO A 121 -5.82 16.84 -15.49
C PRO A 121 -6.03 15.47 -14.85
N GLU A 122 -5.67 15.32 -13.57
CA GLU A 122 -5.90 14.11 -12.79
C GLU A 122 -7.38 13.81 -12.61
N ARG A 123 -7.71 12.52 -12.51
CA ARG A 123 -9.02 12.02 -12.09
C ARG A 123 -8.82 10.98 -11.01
N PHE A 124 -9.69 10.99 -10.00
CA PHE A 124 -9.69 9.92 -9.00
C PHE A 124 -11.09 9.40 -8.72
N GLU A 125 -11.15 8.15 -8.28
CA GLU A 125 -12.35 7.48 -7.82
C GLU A 125 -12.03 6.65 -6.58
N VAL A 126 -12.96 6.65 -5.63
CA VAL A 126 -12.87 5.81 -4.43
C VAL A 126 -13.86 4.67 -4.55
N LYS A 127 -13.39 3.44 -4.32
CA LYS A 127 -14.24 2.24 -4.21
C LYS A 127 -13.87 1.49 -2.94
N GLY A 128 -14.74 1.55 -1.94
CA GLY A 128 -14.47 1.02 -0.61
C GLY A 128 -13.20 1.64 -0.01
N ASP A 129 -12.21 0.81 0.28
CA ASP A 129 -10.93 1.19 0.88
C ASP A 129 -9.79 1.35 -0.15
N VAL A 130 -10.13 1.64 -1.41
CA VAL A 130 -9.16 1.95 -2.48
C VAL A 130 -9.48 3.30 -3.10
N LEU A 131 -8.45 4.14 -3.24
CA LEU A 131 -8.48 5.29 -4.15
C LEU A 131 -7.70 4.97 -5.42
N TYR A 132 -8.35 5.05 -6.57
CA TYR A 132 -7.75 4.95 -7.89
C TYR A 132 -7.45 6.36 -8.40
N LEU A 133 -6.24 6.59 -8.89
CA LEU A 133 -5.81 7.86 -9.45
C LEU A 133 -5.29 7.66 -10.87
N SER A 134 -5.92 8.33 -11.83
CA SER A 134 -5.42 8.51 -13.19
C SER A 134 -4.74 9.87 -13.29
N ALA A 135 -3.42 9.86 -13.50
CA ALA A 135 -2.59 11.03 -13.74
C ALA A 135 -2.06 10.98 -15.18
N PRO A 136 -2.74 11.61 -16.16
CA PRO A 136 -2.42 11.44 -17.59
C PRO A 136 -1.02 11.92 -17.97
N ASP A 137 -0.48 12.90 -17.24
CA ASP A 137 0.88 13.44 -17.43
C ASP A 137 1.94 12.73 -16.57
N GLY A 138 1.54 11.70 -15.84
CA GLY A 138 2.36 10.90 -14.93
C GLY A 138 2.40 11.46 -13.51
N LEU A 139 2.34 10.57 -12.51
CA LEU A 139 2.24 10.96 -11.09
C LEU A 139 3.39 11.87 -10.61
N GLY A 140 4.59 11.70 -11.15
CA GLY A 140 5.75 12.52 -10.76
C GLY A 140 5.63 14.01 -11.12
N LYS A 141 4.70 14.39 -12.01
CA LYS A 141 4.41 15.78 -12.40
C LYS A 141 3.08 16.30 -11.85
N SER A 142 2.27 15.42 -11.28
CA SER A 142 0.98 15.76 -10.71
C SER A 142 1.14 16.73 -9.56
N VAL A 143 0.31 17.77 -9.55
CA VAL A 143 0.18 18.72 -8.42
C VAL A 143 -1.00 18.38 -7.52
N PHE A 144 -1.73 17.30 -7.81
CA PHE A 144 -2.84 16.82 -6.99
C PHE A 144 -2.34 16.26 -5.64
N ALA A 145 -2.56 17.03 -4.56
CA ALA A 145 -2.46 16.65 -3.14
C ALA A 145 -2.93 17.77 -2.18
#